data_AF-A0A8A1M707-F1
#
_entry.id   AF-A0A8A1M707-F1
#
_cell.length_a   1.000
_cell.length_b   1.000
_cell.length_c   1.000
_cell.angle_alpha   90.00
_cell.angle_beta   90.00
_cell.angle_gamma   90.00
#
_symmetry.space_group_name_H-M   'P 1'
#
loop_
_entity.id
_entity.type
_entity.pdbx_description
1 polymer ?
#
loop_
_entity_poly.entity_id
_entity_poly.type
_entity_poly.pdbx_seq_one_letter_code
_entity_poly.pdbx_strand_id
1 'polypeptide(L)'
;MKLLIIFSFVTLTAWALHPLPPQDQGDQTVITVNELAEGTNDDNFYGTNPVDGCWETLDCSLTEIEAMSMPSRLEFVKYMSTWRLDVLQSSDQFHIFEATIAFFMRKDIGTPGSWLSLVHAACVEALQRGAAMSLGISNNPAGNPASEKWADFFDQRKHGRLTDRSV
;
A
#
# COMPACT_ATOMS: atom_id res chain seq x y z
N MET A 1 -20.54 55.22 -14.70
CA MET A 1 -19.78 54.68 -13.54
C MET A 1 -20.09 53.20 -13.34
N LYS A 2 -19.62 52.35 -14.25
CA LYS A 2 -19.77 50.88 -14.22
C LYS A 2 -18.52 50.29 -14.85
N LEU A 3 -17.36 50.39 -14.17
CA LEU A 3 -16.11 49.80 -14.67
C LEU A 3 -14.99 49.69 -13.61
N LEU A 4 -15.32 49.78 -12.32
CA LEU A 4 -14.32 49.79 -11.23
C LEU A 4 -14.56 48.71 -10.15
N ILE A 5 -15.23 47.60 -10.48
CA ILE A 5 -15.52 46.50 -9.52
C ILE A 5 -14.92 45.15 -9.98
N ILE A 6 -14.23 45.09 -11.12
CA ILE A 6 -13.67 43.82 -11.65
C ILE A 6 -12.21 43.58 -11.23
N PHE A 7 -11.51 44.58 -10.67
CA PHE A 7 -10.10 44.45 -10.30
C PHE A 7 -9.84 43.99 -8.86
N SER A 8 -10.87 43.83 -8.02
CA SER A 8 -10.68 43.47 -6.60
C SER A 8 -10.68 41.96 -6.32
N PHE A 9 -10.97 41.12 -7.32
CA PHE A 9 -10.99 39.65 -7.15
C PHE A 9 -9.76 38.91 -7.71
N VAL A 10 -8.85 39.60 -8.39
CA VAL A 10 -7.66 38.98 -9.01
C VAL A 10 -6.41 39.08 -8.13
N THR A 11 -6.46 39.83 -7.02
CA THR A 11 -5.31 39.97 -6.11
C THR A 11 -5.30 38.97 -4.94
N LEU A 12 -6.29 38.06 -4.85
CA LEU A 12 -6.32 37.03 -3.79
C LEU A 12 -5.82 35.64 -4.22
N THR A 13 -5.45 35.44 -5.49
CA THR A 13 -5.01 34.13 -6.01
C THR A 13 -3.50 34.05 -6.30
N ALA A 14 -2.74 35.13 -6.06
CA ALA A 14 -1.29 35.12 -6.29
C ALA A 14 -0.47 34.56 -5.12
N TRP A 15 -1.05 34.40 -3.92
CA TRP A 15 -0.36 33.85 -2.74
C TRP A 15 -0.57 32.34 -2.54
N ALA A 16 -1.36 31.69 -3.40
CA ALA A 16 -1.62 30.24 -3.33
C ALA A 16 -0.75 29.40 -4.28
N LEU A 17 0.24 30.02 -4.95
CA LEU A 17 1.08 29.39 -5.96
C LEU A 17 2.59 29.46 -5.66
N HIS A 18 2.97 29.67 -4.40
CA HIS A 18 4.32 29.37 -3.98
C HIS A 18 4.37 27.90 -3.55
N PRO A 19 4.99 27.00 -4.34
CA PRO A 19 5.35 25.69 -3.80
C PRO A 19 6.29 25.95 -2.63
N LEU A 20 5.84 25.62 -1.42
CA LEU A 20 6.74 25.50 -0.28
C LEU A 20 7.80 24.46 -0.69
N PRO A 21 9.09 24.78 -0.61
CA PRO A 21 10.10 23.73 -0.74
C PRO A 21 9.80 22.68 0.33
N PRO A 22 9.93 21.38 0.02
CA PRO A 22 9.75 20.34 1.02
C PRO A 22 10.63 20.69 2.21
N GLN A 23 10.00 20.82 3.38
CA GLN A 23 10.69 21.00 4.63
C GLN A 23 11.42 19.68 4.88
N ASP A 24 12.71 19.67 4.57
CA ASP A 24 13.65 18.60 4.88
C ASP A 24 13.82 18.55 6.40
N GLN A 25 12.82 17.98 7.07
CA GLN A 25 12.95 17.54 8.44
C GLN A 25 13.72 16.22 8.36
N GLY A 26 15.05 16.37 8.38
CA GLY A 26 16.03 15.31 8.20
C GLY A 26 15.52 13.97 8.69
N ASP A 27 15.33 13.08 7.73
CA ASP A 27 14.89 11.71 7.92
C ASP A 27 15.82 11.00 8.92
N GLN A 28 15.34 10.81 10.15
CA GLN A 28 16.05 10.02 11.15
C GLN A 28 15.94 8.50 10.89
N THR A 29 15.47 8.08 9.73
CA THR A 29 15.35 6.66 9.36
C THR A 29 16.25 6.22 8.19
N VAL A 30 17.15 7.09 7.71
CA VAL A 30 18.12 6.69 6.68
C VAL A 30 19.26 5.86 7.28
N ILE A 31 19.24 4.55 7.01
CA ILE A 31 20.43 3.70 7.10
C ILE A 31 21.26 3.96 5.84
N THR A 32 22.51 4.38 6.00
CA THR A 32 23.49 4.43 4.90
C THR A 32 23.73 3.02 4.36
N VAL A 33 23.25 2.76 3.15
CA VAL A 33 23.54 1.51 2.43
C VAL A 33 24.86 1.70 1.68
N ASN A 34 25.88 0.94 2.07
CA ASN A 34 27.07 0.78 1.24
C ASN A 34 26.70 -0.05 0.00
N GLU A 35 27.09 0.49 -1.15
CA GLU A 35 26.97 -0.09 -2.48
C GLU A 35 27.36 -1.59 -2.51
N LEU A 36 26.42 -2.45 -2.92
CA LEU A 36 26.67 -3.86 -3.18
C LEU A 36 26.29 -4.17 -4.64
N ALA A 37 27.35 -4.06 -5.46
CA ALA A 37 27.68 -4.72 -6.72
C ALA A 37 26.56 -5.27 -7.64
N GLU A 38 26.63 -4.84 -8.91
CA GLU A 38 26.10 -5.51 -10.09
C GLU A 38 26.44 -7.01 -10.15
N GLY A 39 25.44 -7.82 -10.53
CA GLY A 39 25.62 -9.22 -10.90
C GLY A 39 24.46 -9.70 -11.78
N THR A 40 24.78 -9.95 -13.05
CA THR A 40 23.92 -10.32 -14.18
C THR A 40 23.41 -11.78 -14.18
N ASN A 41 22.26 -11.96 -14.83
CA ASN A 41 21.80 -13.11 -15.65
C ASN A 41 20.86 -14.20 -15.08
N ASP A 42 19.82 -14.39 -15.91
CA ASP A 42 19.17 -15.62 -16.39
C ASP A 42 18.04 -16.34 -15.64
N ASP A 43 16.95 -16.44 -16.40
CA ASP A 43 16.10 -17.61 -16.59
C ASP A 43 15.41 -18.23 -15.37
N ASN A 44 14.20 -17.75 -15.06
CA ASN A 44 13.08 -18.64 -14.66
C ASN A 44 11.72 -17.95 -14.81
N PHE A 45 11.20 -17.99 -16.02
CA PHE A 45 9.79 -17.79 -16.33
C PHE A 45 9.04 -19.10 -16.08
N TYR A 46 8.63 -19.35 -14.82
CA TYR A 46 7.49 -20.16 -14.31
C TYR A 46 7.77 -20.63 -12.86
N GLY A 47 6.91 -20.26 -11.90
CA GLY A 47 6.48 -21.23 -10.86
C GLY A 47 6.84 -21.03 -9.39
N THR A 48 7.68 -20.09 -8.98
CA THR A 48 7.89 -19.78 -7.56
C THR A 48 8.18 -18.29 -7.40
N ASN A 49 7.18 -17.47 -7.05
CA ASN A 49 7.50 -16.15 -6.52
C ASN A 49 8.32 -16.38 -5.27
N PRO A 50 9.56 -15.88 -5.18
CA PRO A 50 10.25 -15.89 -3.90
C PRO A 50 9.35 -15.11 -2.94
N VAL A 51 8.79 -15.82 -1.98
CA VAL A 51 8.12 -15.22 -0.84
C VAL A 51 9.23 -14.43 -0.15
N ASP A 52 9.14 -13.10 -0.24
CA ASP A 52 10.12 -12.23 0.41
C ASP A 52 9.95 -12.37 1.92
N GLY A 53 11.03 -12.24 2.70
CA GLY A 53 11.06 -12.71 4.09
C GLY A 53 9.93 -12.18 4.99
N CYS A 54 9.42 -10.97 4.73
CA CYS A 54 8.35 -10.34 5.49
C CYS A 54 6.92 -10.83 5.14
N TRP A 55 6.74 -11.53 4.02
CA TRP A 55 5.41 -11.97 3.54
C TRP A 55 4.84 -13.09 4.41
N GLU A 56 5.68 -14.03 4.86
CA GLU A 56 5.23 -15.16 5.67
C GLU A 56 4.76 -14.74 7.06
N THR A 57 5.39 -13.72 7.62
CA THR A 57 5.08 -13.18 8.94
C THR A 57 4.06 -12.05 8.88
N LEU A 58 3.65 -11.61 7.67
CA LEU A 58 2.78 -10.46 7.45
C LEU A 58 3.30 -9.19 8.16
N ASP A 59 4.62 -9.02 8.12
CA ASP A 59 5.35 -7.99 8.85
C ASP A 59 6.12 -7.05 7.90
N CYS A 60 5.74 -6.99 6.62
CA CYS A 60 6.38 -6.03 5.71
C CYS A 60 6.13 -4.61 6.23
N SER A 61 7.15 -3.78 6.24
CA SER A 61 7.03 -2.36 6.53
C SER A 61 6.42 -1.63 5.33
N LEU A 62 5.87 -0.44 5.57
CA LEU A 62 5.47 0.48 4.51
C LEU A 62 6.55 0.66 3.45
N THR A 63 7.81 0.86 3.86
CA THR A 63 8.93 1.10 2.94
C THR A 63 9.24 -0.13 2.09
N GLU A 64 9.22 -1.33 2.67
CA GLU A 64 9.41 -2.56 1.90
C GLU A 64 8.31 -2.76 0.85
N ILE A 65 7.05 -2.49 1.21
CA ILE A 65 5.94 -2.58 0.25
C ILE A 65 6.04 -1.48 -0.82
N GLU A 66 6.41 -0.26 -0.43
CA GLU A 66 6.57 0.89 -1.32
C GLU A 66 7.64 0.62 -2.38
N ALA A 67 8.76 0.03 -1.97
CA ALA A 67 9.84 -0.37 -2.87
C ALA A 67 9.44 -1.49 -3.86
N MET A 68 8.38 -2.25 -3.60
CA MET A 68 7.90 -3.26 -4.54
C MET A 68 7.42 -2.63 -5.84
N SER A 69 7.84 -3.22 -6.95
CA SER A 69 7.19 -2.99 -8.24
C SER A 69 5.70 -3.37 -8.17
N MET A 70 4.86 -2.77 -9.02
CA MET A 70 3.44 -3.16 -9.09
C MET A 70 3.24 -4.67 -9.33
N PRO A 71 3.99 -5.34 -10.24
CA PRO A 71 3.94 -6.80 -10.36
C PRO A 71 4.26 -7.53 -9.06
N SER A 72 5.35 -7.20 -8.37
CA SER A 72 5.72 -7.84 -7.09
C SER A 72 4.65 -7.62 -6.02
N ARG A 73 4.08 -6.42 -5.96
CA ARG A 73 3.01 -6.08 -5.02
C ARG A 73 1.71 -6.84 -5.32
N LEU A 74 1.40 -7.09 -6.60
CA LEU A 74 0.28 -7.93 -7.00
C LEU A 74 0.47 -9.37 -6.52
N GLU A 75 1.67 -9.91 -6.69
CA GLU A 75 1.99 -11.25 -6.22
C GLU A 75 1.92 -11.36 -4.69
N PHE A 76 2.31 -10.30 -3.95
CA PHE A 76 2.11 -10.26 -2.50
C PHE A 76 0.63 -10.31 -2.10
N VAL A 77 -0.21 -9.51 -2.75
CA VAL A 77 -1.66 -9.50 -2.50
C VAL A 77 -2.29 -10.86 -2.81
N LYS A 78 -1.91 -11.50 -3.93
CA LYS A 78 -2.37 -12.85 -4.27
C LYS A 78 -1.91 -13.89 -3.26
N TYR A 79 -0.66 -13.79 -2.79
CA TYR A 79 -0.12 -14.66 -1.75
C TYR A 79 -0.95 -14.54 -0.47
N MET A 80 -1.22 -13.32 0.00
CA MET A 80 -2.07 -13.11 1.17
C MET A 80 -3.48 -13.69 0.98
N SER A 81 -4.12 -13.40 -0.16
CA SER A 81 -5.46 -13.91 -0.48
C SER A 81 -5.51 -15.43 -0.42
N THR A 82 -4.55 -16.10 -1.07
CA THR A 82 -4.49 -17.57 -1.18
C THR A 82 -4.17 -18.24 0.15
N TRP A 83 -3.19 -17.73 0.90
CA TRP A 83 -2.59 -18.49 2.01
C TRP A 83 -2.98 -17.99 3.39
N ARG A 84 -3.47 -16.76 3.51
CA ARG A 84 -3.73 -16.11 4.82
C ARG A 84 -5.19 -15.76 5.00
N LEU A 85 -5.83 -15.20 3.96
CA LEU A 85 -7.17 -14.64 4.10
C LEU A 85 -8.29 -15.66 3.92
N ASP A 86 -8.01 -16.81 3.30
CA ASP A 86 -8.97 -17.94 3.24
C ASP A 86 -9.33 -18.47 4.64
N VAL A 87 -8.34 -18.57 5.53
CA VAL A 87 -8.52 -18.93 6.95
C VAL A 87 -9.44 -17.92 7.67
N LEU A 88 -9.47 -16.67 7.20
CA LEU A 88 -10.30 -15.58 7.73
C LEU A 88 -11.65 -15.47 7.00
N GLN A 89 -12.01 -16.46 6.16
CA GLN A 89 -13.26 -16.49 5.39
C GLN A 89 -13.49 -15.21 4.59
N SER A 90 -12.41 -14.65 4.03
CA SER A 90 -12.44 -13.34 3.40
C SER A 90 -11.82 -13.32 1.99
N SER A 91 -11.31 -14.43 1.47
CA SER A 91 -10.52 -14.49 0.22
C SER A 91 -11.16 -13.78 -1.00
N ASP A 92 -12.49 -13.74 -1.08
CA ASP A 92 -13.29 -13.07 -2.12
C ASP A 92 -13.34 -11.53 -2.02
N GLN A 93 -12.99 -10.95 -0.86
CA GLN A 93 -13.23 -9.52 -0.57
C GLN A 93 -12.09 -8.58 -1.00
N PHE A 94 -11.00 -9.11 -1.58
CA PHE A 94 -9.78 -8.33 -1.82
C PHE A 94 -9.44 -8.11 -3.29
N HIS A 95 -10.29 -8.56 -4.21
CA HIS A 95 -10.07 -8.36 -5.65
C HIS A 95 -9.96 -6.88 -6.03
N ILE A 96 -10.44 -5.95 -5.20
CA ILE A 96 -10.23 -4.51 -5.42
C ILE A 96 -8.75 -4.09 -5.35
N PHE A 97 -7.94 -4.74 -4.51
CA PHE A 97 -6.49 -4.49 -4.46
C PHE A 97 -5.84 -4.97 -5.75
N GLU A 98 -6.13 -6.20 -6.17
CA GLU A 98 -5.63 -6.75 -7.44
C GLU A 98 -6.04 -5.89 -8.64
N ALA A 99 -7.31 -5.47 -8.69
CA ALA A 99 -7.83 -4.61 -9.75
C ALA A 99 -7.19 -3.23 -9.78
N THR A 100 -6.90 -2.64 -8.61
CA THR A 100 -6.22 -1.35 -8.50
C THR A 100 -4.78 -1.44 -8.98
N ILE A 101 -4.05 -2.48 -8.58
CA ILE A 101 -2.69 -2.73 -9.07
C ILE A 101 -2.68 -2.98 -10.58
N ALA A 102 -3.60 -3.81 -11.09
CA ALA A 102 -3.75 -4.04 -12.53
C ALA A 102 -4.07 -2.75 -13.29
N PHE A 103 -4.85 -1.85 -12.71
CA PHE A 103 -5.08 -0.52 -13.27
C PHE A 103 -3.80 0.31 -13.30
N PHE A 104 -3.02 0.34 -12.22
CA PHE A 104 -1.73 1.04 -12.16
C PHE A 104 -0.74 0.53 -13.21
N MET A 105 -0.61 -0.80 -13.35
CA MET A 105 0.21 -1.43 -14.39
C MET A 105 -0.23 -1.04 -15.80
N ARG A 106 -1.54 -1.09 -16.09
CA ARG A 106 -2.07 -0.72 -17.42
C ARG A 106 -1.90 0.77 -17.75
N LYS A 107 -1.78 1.63 -16.74
CA LYS A 107 -1.63 3.08 -16.91
C LYS A 107 -0.19 3.55 -16.76
N ASP A 108 0.73 2.64 -16.43
CA ASP A 108 2.12 2.94 -16.16
C ASP A 108 2.28 4.04 -15.09
N ILE A 109 1.51 3.91 -14.01
CA ILE A 109 1.54 4.80 -12.84
C ILE A 109 1.81 4.01 -11.57
N GLY A 110 2.14 4.72 -10.48
CA GLY A 110 2.38 4.08 -9.19
C GLY A 110 3.75 3.42 -9.09
N THR A 111 4.74 3.89 -9.86
CA THR A 111 6.14 3.49 -9.70
C THR A 111 6.64 3.80 -8.28
N PRO A 112 7.60 3.03 -7.74
CA PRO A 112 8.24 3.35 -6.47
C PRO A 112 8.70 4.81 -6.39
N GLY A 113 8.62 5.40 -5.20
CA GLY A 113 8.85 6.82 -4.93
C GLY A 113 7.69 7.76 -5.31
N SER A 114 6.66 7.28 -6.02
CA SER A 114 5.50 8.11 -6.34
C SER A 114 4.50 8.18 -5.18
N TRP A 115 3.77 9.29 -5.08
CA TRP A 115 2.67 9.43 -4.10
C TRP A 115 1.65 8.28 -4.21
N LEU A 116 1.32 7.85 -5.43
CA LEU A 116 0.41 6.73 -5.66
C LEU A 116 0.97 5.40 -5.14
N SER A 117 2.28 5.15 -5.31
CA SER A 117 2.94 3.97 -4.75
C SER A 117 2.84 3.97 -3.22
N LEU A 118 3.17 5.09 -2.58
CA LEU A 118 3.15 5.24 -1.12
C LEU A 118 1.75 5.02 -0.54
N VAL A 119 0.73 5.68 -1.10
CA VAL A 119 -0.66 5.53 -0.64
C VAL A 119 -1.13 4.09 -0.77
N HIS A 120 -0.86 3.45 -1.92
CA HIS A 120 -1.25 2.06 -2.11
C HIS A 120 -0.46 1.11 -1.21
N ALA A 121 0.83 1.37 -0.97
CA ALA A 121 1.65 0.60 -0.03
C ALA A 121 1.07 0.68 1.38
N ALA A 122 0.63 1.85 1.84
CA ALA A 122 -0.04 2.01 3.13
C ALA A 122 -1.39 1.26 3.22
N CYS A 123 -2.13 1.14 2.11
CA CYS A 123 -3.34 0.31 2.07
C CYS A 123 -3.01 -1.19 2.20
N VAL A 124 -1.96 -1.65 1.50
CA VAL A 124 -1.50 -3.05 1.57
C VAL A 124 -0.90 -3.37 2.95
N GLU A 125 -0.18 -2.42 3.56
CA GLU A 125 0.32 -2.56 4.92
C GLU A 125 -0.84 -2.71 5.91
N ALA A 126 -1.84 -1.84 5.85
CA ALA A 126 -3.01 -1.96 6.71
C ALA A 126 -3.70 -3.33 6.58
N LEU A 127 -3.80 -3.82 5.34
CA LEU A 127 -4.39 -5.11 5.04
C LEU A 127 -3.62 -6.27 5.69
N GLN A 128 -2.30 -6.37 5.45
CA GLN A 128 -1.49 -7.46 6.01
C GLN A 128 -1.48 -7.41 7.55
N ARG A 129 -1.43 -6.20 8.13
CA ARG A 129 -1.34 -6.01 9.58
C ARG A 129 -2.64 -6.42 10.25
N GLY A 130 -3.77 -6.03 9.66
CA GLY A 130 -5.08 -6.51 10.11
C GLY A 130 -5.19 -8.03 10.04
N ALA A 131 -4.70 -8.65 8.96
CA ALA A 131 -4.71 -10.10 8.83
C ALA A 131 -3.81 -10.79 9.87
N ALA A 132 -2.60 -10.25 10.10
CA ALA A 132 -1.68 -10.75 11.11
C ALA A 132 -2.31 -10.71 12.52
N MET A 133 -3.03 -9.64 12.83
CA MET A 133 -3.77 -9.47 14.09
C MET A 133 -4.88 -10.51 14.24
N SER A 134 -5.74 -10.68 13.25
CA SER A 134 -6.87 -11.64 13.33
C SER A 134 -6.44 -13.11 13.29
N LEU A 135 -5.25 -13.38 12.72
CA LEU A 135 -4.60 -14.69 12.76
C LEU A 135 -3.85 -14.94 14.07
N GLY A 136 -3.67 -13.93 14.92
CA GLY A 136 -2.89 -14.04 16.16
C GLY A 136 -1.38 -14.15 15.94
N ILE A 137 -0.88 -13.74 14.77
CA ILE A 137 0.55 -13.75 14.41
C ILE A 137 1.25 -12.53 15.03
N SER A 138 0.58 -11.38 15.08
CA SER A 138 1.13 -10.12 15.60
C SER A 138 0.03 -9.24 16.18
N ASN A 139 0.35 -8.39 17.16
CA ASN A 139 -0.56 -7.35 17.67
C ASN A 139 -0.12 -5.93 17.27
N ASN A 140 0.87 -5.81 16.39
CA ASN A 140 1.45 -4.53 16.00
C ASN A 140 0.74 -3.98 14.74
N PRO A 141 0.04 -2.83 14.83
CA PRO A 141 -0.59 -2.19 13.67
C PRO A 141 0.40 -1.39 12.79
N ALA A 142 1.68 -1.32 13.16
CA ALA A 142 2.73 -0.51 12.54
C ALA A 142 2.41 1.01 12.51
N GLY A 143 1.60 1.48 13.47
CA GLY A 143 1.16 2.88 13.51
C GLY A 143 0.12 3.25 12.46
N ASN A 144 -0.33 2.31 11.63
CA ASN A 144 -1.37 2.51 10.64
C ASN A 144 -2.76 2.21 11.26
N PRO A 145 -3.60 3.23 11.52
CA PRO A 145 -4.88 3.03 12.20
C PRO A 145 -5.91 2.24 11.38
N ALA A 146 -5.68 2.06 10.07
CA ALA A 146 -6.54 1.21 9.26
C ALA A 146 -6.29 -0.28 9.53
N SER A 147 -5.13 -0.67 10.05
CA SER A 147 -4.80 -2.05 10.42
C SER A 147 -5.80 -2.63 11.41
N GLU A 148 -6.17 -1.87 12.45
CA GLU A 148 -7.14 -2.30 13.46
C GLU A 148 -8.54 -2.48 12.88
N LYS A 149 -8.92 -1.64 11.91
CA LYS A 149 -10.21 -1.77 11.21
C LYS A 149 -10.26 -3.02 10.34
N TRP A 150 -9.16 -3.35 9.67
CA TRP A 150 -9.04 -4.61 8.96
C TRP A 150 -9.07 -5.81 9.90
N ALA A 151 -8.41 -5.72 11.06
CA ALA A 151 -8.43 -6.78 12.07
C ALA A 151 -9.86 -7.05 12.56
N ASP A 152 -10.61 -6.00 12.88
CA ASP A 152 -12.02 -6.09 13.29
C ASP A 152 -12.89 -6.69 12.17
N PHE A 153 -12.72 -6.23 10.92
CA PHE A 153 -13.44 -6.78 9.78
C PHE A 153 -13.20 -8.29 9.61
N PHE A 154 -11.93 -8.74 9.66
CA PHE A 154 -11.60 -10.16 9.55
C PHE A 154 -12.10 -10.99 10.72
N ASP A 155 -12.06 -10.45 11.94
CA ASP A 155 -12.60 -11.14 13.10
C ASP A 155 -14.12 -11.33 12.97
N GLN A 156 -14.84 -10.30 12.51
CA GLN A 156 -16.26 -10.40 12.21
C GLN A 156 -16.56 -11.46 11.14
N ARG A 157 -15.81 -11.48 10.03
CA ARG A 157 -15.96 -12.48 8.95
C ARG A 157 -15.67 -13.90 9.42
N LYS A 158 -14.59 -14.09 10.17
CA LYS A 158 -14.21 -15.39 10.77
C LYS A 158 -15.31 -15.95 11.69
N HIS A 159 -16.10 -15.08 12.33
CA HIS A 159 -17.25 -15.45 13.16
C HIS A 159 -18.59 -15.52 12.38
N GLY A 160 -18.55 -15.55 11.04
CA GLY A 160 -19.73 -15.72 10.20
C GLY A 160 -20.60 -14.47 10.08
N ARG A 161 -20.09 -13.28 10.43
CA ARG A 161 -20.76 -12.00 10.21
C ARG A 161 -20.30 -11.38 8.88
N LEU A 162 -20.98 -10.33 8.42
CA LEU A 162 -20.64 -9.60 7.19
C LEU A 162 -20.65 -10.49 5.92
N THR A 163 -21.53 -11.48 5.88
CA THR A 163 -21.67 -12.46 4.79
C THR A 163 -22.74 -12.08 3.76
N ASP A 164 -23.62 -11.13 4.09
CA ASP A 164 -24.73 -10.69 3.21
C ASP A 164 -24.26 -9.98 1.93
N ARG A 165 -22.98 -9.65 1.84
CA ARG A 165 -22.31 -9.15 0.63
C ARG A 165 -21.31 -10.20 0.15
N SER A 166 -21.80 -11.36 -0.23
CA SER A 166 -21.04 -12.26 -1.11
C SER A 166 -20.98 -11.59 -2.48
N VAL A 167 -19.82 -11.04 -2.83
CA VAL A 167 -19.54 -10.52 -4.18
C VAL A 167 -18.83 -11.61 -4.95
#